data_AF-A0A541BWX9-F1
#
_entry.id   AF-A0A541BWX9-F1
#
_cell.length_a   1.000
_cell.length_b   1.000
_cell.length_c   1.000
_cell.angle_alpha   90.00
_cell.angle_beta   90.00
_cell.angle_gamma   90.00
#
_symmetry.space_group_name_H-M   'P 1'
#
loop_
_entity.id
_entity.type
_entity.pdbx_description
1 polymer ?
#
loop_
_entity_poly.entity_id
_entity_poly.type
_entity_poly.pdbx_seq_one_letter_code
_entity_poly.pdbx_strand_id
1 'polypeptide(L)' 'DGVGAAEGLADDLAAAVAGLPAQVRRDDEAVAEAARSALRGLLRRALWQKRPVIEVHVMRLER' A
#
# COMPACT_ATOMS: atom_id res chain seq x y z
N ASP A 1 -7.40 -19.57 3.51
CA ASP A 1 -7.21 -19.50 2.04
C ASP A 1 -6.47 -18.21 1.68
N GLY A 2 -5.34 -18.30 0.98
CA GLY A 2 -4.46 -17.14 0.72
C GLY A 2 -5.08 -15.99 -0.07
N VAL A 3 -6.22 -16.24 -0.73
CA VAL A 3 -6.99 -15.24 -1.49
C VAL A 3 -7.61 -14.19 -0.56
N GLY A 4 -8.20 -14.59 0.57
CA GLY A 4 -8.81 -13.63 1.51
C GLY A 4 -7.80 -12.73 2.23
N ALA A 5 -6.54 -13.19 2.37
CA ALA A 5 -5.46 -12.36 2.88
C ALA A 5 -5.00 -11.30 1.87
N ALA A 6 -5.07 -11.61 0.57
CA ALA A 6 -4.76 -10.67 -0.51
C ALA A 6 -5.87 -9.62 -0.71
N GLU A 7 -7.14 -10.00 -0.53
CA GLU A 7 -8.27 -9.07 -0.57
C GLU A 7 -8.19 -8.03 0.56
N GLY A 8 -7.96 -8.46 1.81
CA GLY A 8 -7.79 -7.51 2.92
C GLY A 8 -6.57 -6.59 2.77
N LEU A 9 -5.53 -7.06 2.08
CA LEU A 9 -4.36 -6.23 1.76
C LEU A 9 -4.70 -5.13 0.75
N ALA A 10 -5.52 -5.44 -0.26
CA ALA A 10 -5.95 -4.48 -1.27
C ALA A 10 -6.84 -3.39 -0.65
N ASP A 11 -7.77 -3.76 0.23
CA ASP A 11 -8.68 -2.83 0.89
C ASP A 11 -7.93 -1.85 1.80
N ASP A 12 -7.01 -2.34 2.62
CA ASP A 12 -6.23 -1.49 3.51
C ASP A 12 -5.29 -0.55 2.74
N LEU A 13 -4.71 -1.04 1.63
CA LEU A 13 -3.90 -0.20 0.74
C LEU A 13 -4.76 0.90 0.10
N ALA A 14 -5.95 0.55 -0.40
CA ALA A 14 -6.87 1.52 -0.98
C ALA A 14 -7.28 2.59 0.05
N ALA A 15 -7.57 2.19 1.29
CA ALA A 15 -7.89 3.10 2.38
C ALA A 15 -6.73 4.06 2.70
N ALA A 16 -5.49 3.55 2.76
CA ALA A 16 -4.30 4.35 3.01
C ALA A 16 -4.07 5.42 1.93
N VAL A 17 -4.23 5.07 0.65
CA VAL A 17 -4.07 6.00 -0.47
C VAL A 17 -5.25 7.00 -0.55
N ALA A 18 -6.48 6.55 -0.31
CA ALA A 18 -7.66 7.41 -0.31
C ALA A 18 -7.64 8.47 0.82
N GLY A 19 -7.06 8.11 1.97
CA GLY A 19 -6.89 9.00 3.11
C GLY A 19 -5.86 10.12 2.92
N LEU A 20 -5.05 10.07 1.85
CA LEU A 20 -4.07 11.12 1.56
C LEU A 20 -4.76 12.43 1.13
N PRO A 21 -4.24 13.61 1.54
CA PRO A 21 -4.71 14.89 1.05
C PRO A 21 -4.67 14.97 -0.48
N ALA A 22 -5.59 15.72 -1.09
CA ALA A 22 -5.71 15.82 -2.54
C ALA A 22 -4.42 16.31 -3.23
N GLN A 23 -3.66 17.19 -2.59
CA GLN A 23 -2.35 17.62 -3.10
C GLN A 23 -1.32 16.48 -3.09
N VAL A 24 -1.33 15.66 -2.03
CA VAL A 24 -0.38 14.54 -1.84
C VAL A 24 -0.68 13.38 -2.79
N ARG A 25 -1.95 13.14 -3.13
CA ARG A 25 -2.31 12.13 -4.15
C ARG A 25 -1.79 12.43 -5.55
N ARG A 26 -1.34 13.67 -5.80
CA ARG A 26 -0.70 14.07 -7.06
C ARG A 26 0.81 14.01 -7.01
N ASP A 27 1.39 13.54 -5.92
CA ASP A 27 2.82 13.28 -5.79
C ASP A 27 3.03 11.76 -5.79
N ASP A 28 3.68 11.26 -6.84
CA ASP A 28 3.90 9.81 -7.00
C ASP A 28 4.82 9.24 -5.94
N GLU A 29 5.80 10.02 -5.46
CA GLU A 29 6.71 9.59 -4.41
C GLU A 29 5.98 9.49 -3.08
N ALA A 30 5.14 10.49 -2.77
CA ALA A 30 4.32 10.46 -1.56
C ALA A 30 3.29 9.34 -1.58
N VAL A 31 2.68 9.05 -2.75
CA VAL A 31 1.77 7.91 -2.92
C VAL A 31 2.51 6.58 -2.73
N ALA A 32 3.70 6.44 -3.33
CA ALA A 32 4.52 5.24 -3.19
C ALA A 32 4.93 4.98 -1.74
N GLU A 33 5.30 6.04 -1.01
CA GLU A 33 5.70 5.92 0.39
C GLU A 33 4.52 5.60 1.32
N ALA A 34 3.36 6.22 1.10
CA ALA A 34 2.14 5.91 1.83
C ALA A 34 1.73 4.43 1.64
N ALA A 35 1.77 3.95 0.39
CA ALA A 35 1.52 2.55 0.06
C ALA A 35 2.53 1.61 0.73
N ARG A 36 3.83 1.92 0.66
CA ARG A 36 4.90 1.13 1.28
C ARG A 36 4.71 1.04 2.80
N SER A 37 4.38 2.15 3.47
CA SER A 37 4.14 2.20 4.91
C SER A 37 2.93 1.35 5.32
N ALA A 38 1.82 1.45 4.59
CA ALA A 38 0.62 0.63 4.82
C ALA A 38 0.91 -0.86 4.67
N LEU A 39 1.56 -1.26 3.57
CA LEU A 39 1.97 -2.65 3.31
C LEU A 39 2.93 -3.16 4.38
N ARG A 40 3.89 -2.35 4.83
CA ARG A 40 4.82 -2.74 5.90
C ARG A 40 4.09 -2.97 7.23
N GLY A 41 3.12 -2.12 7.57
CA GLY A 41 2.30 -2.27 8.77
C GLY A 41 1.50 -3.57 8.75
N LEU A 42 0.91 -3.91 7.61
CA LEU A 42 0.15 -5.14 7.39
C LEU A 42 1.01 -6.39 7.43
N LEU A 43 2.10 -6.39 6.66
CA LEU A 43 3.00 -7.53 6.58
C LEU A 43 3.69 -7.78 7.92
N ARG A 44 3.95 -6.73 8.72
CA ARG A 44 4.43 -6.89 10.10
C ARG A 44 3.42 -7.62 10.99
N ARG A 45 2.11 -7.41 10.81
CA ARG A 45 1.06 -8.13 11.55
C ARG A 45 0.89 -9.56 11.03
N ALA A 46 1.01 -9.77 9.72
CA ALA A 46 0.75 -11.06 9.08
C ALA A 46 1.94 -12.04 9.08
N LEU A 47 3.17 -11.55 8.96
CA LEU A 47 4.36 -12.36 8.64
C LEU A 47 5.40 -12.50 9.77
N TRP A 48 5.00 -12.28 11.03
CA TRP A 48 5.86 -12.40 12.22
C TRP A 48 7.26 -11.76 12.01
N GLN A 49 8.35 -12.42 12.40
CA GLN A 49 9.73 -11.90 12.33
C GLN A 49 10.33 -11.78 10.91
N LYS A 50 9.57 -12.07 9.84
CA LYS A 50 10.09 -11.96 8.48
C LYS A 50 10.12 -10.48 8.05
N ARG A 51 11.19 -10.09 7.35
CA ARG A 51 11.39 -8.75 6.78
C ARG A 51 11.23 -8.83 5.26
N PRO A 52 10.00 -8.81 4.73
CA PRO A 52 9.79 -8.88 3.29
C PRO A 52 10.33 -7.61 2.60
N VAL A 53 10.85 -7.80 1.40
CA VAL A 53 11.14 -6.69 0.48
C VAL A 53 9.81 -6.19 -0.09
N ILE A 54 9.62 -4.87 -0.12
CA ILE A 54 8.40 -4.23 -0.61
C ILE A 54 8.81 -3.24 -1.70
N GLU A 55 8.47 -3.55 -2.93
CA GLU A 55 8.59 -2.65 -4.08
C GLU A 55 7.20 -2.12 -4.43
N VAL A 56 7.12 -0.81 -4.67
CA VAL A 56 5.88 -0.11 -5.02
C VAL A 56 6.13 0.64 -6.31
N HIS A 57 5.28 0.38 -7.30
CA HIS A 57 5.29 1.07 -8.58
C HIS A 57 3.98 1.84 -8.72
N VAL A 58 4.09 3.15 -8.91
CA VAL A 58 2.95 4.01 -9.17
C VAL A 58 2.86 4.21 -10.67
N MET A 59 1.72 3.84 -11.25
CA MET A 59 1.42 4.09 -12.65
C MET A 59 0.19 4.99 -12.72
N ARG A 60 0.31 6.11 -13.42
CA ARG A 60 -0.84 6.96 -13.72
C ARG A 60 -1.46 6.52 -15.02
N LEU A 61 -2.68 6.00 -14.91
CA LEU A 61 -3.54 5.79 -16.06
C LEU A 61 -4.07 7.17 -16.46
N GLU A 62 -3.33 7.84 -17.34
CA GLU A 62 -3.83 9.03 -18.02
C GLU A 62 -5.16 8.71 -18.70
N ARG A 63 -6.08 9.67 -18.68
CA ARG A 63 -7.43 9.53 -19.21
C ARG A 63 -7.51 10.16 -20.60
#